data_AF-G5IZD5-F1
#
_entry.id   AF-G5IZD5-F1
#
_cell.length_a   1.000
_cell.length_b   1.000
_cell.length_c   1.000
_cell.angle_alpha   90.00
_cell.angle_beta   90.00
_cell.angle_gamma   90.00
#
_symmetry.space_group_name_H-M   'P 1'
#
loop_
_entity.id
_entity.type
_entity.pdbx_description
1 polymer ?
#
loop_
_entity_poly.entity_id
_entity_poly.type
_entity_poly.pdbx_seq_one_letter_code
_entity_poly.pdbx_strand_id
1 'polypeptide(L)' 'MKYTYQYRILPTTNQKITLNRWLRVCRFWFNRQLGERFQWWEQNRCAVNSCPLICHL' A
#
# COMPACT_ATOMS: atom_id res chain seq x y z
N MET A 1 41.00 16.06 17.73
CA MET A 1 40.54 14.82 17.06
C MET A 1 39.17 15.10 16.45
N LYS A 2 39.06 15.19 15.12
CA LYS A 2 37.77 15.45 14.44
C LYS A 2 37.06 14.09 14.25
N TYR A 3 35.95 13.87 14.94
CA TYR A 3 35.08 12.71 14.74
C TYR A 3 34.25 12.92 13.45
N THR A 4 34.86 12.75 12.28
CA THR A 4 34.16 12.82 10.99
C THR A 4 33.42 11.52 10.61
N TYR A 5 33.49 10.50 11.47
CA TYR A 5 32.83 9.22 11.21
C TYR A 5 31.32 9.34 11.47
N GLN A 6 30.54 9.35 10.39
CA GLN A 6 29.09 9.27 10.45
C GLN A 6 28.69 7.79 10.49
N TYR A 7 28.15 7.34 11.62
CA TYR A 7 27.60 5.98 11.72
C TYR A 7 26.49 5.79 10.68
N ARG A 8 26.69 4.81 9.80
CA ARG A 8 25.67 4.37 8.83
C ARG A 8 25.15 3.03 9.28
N ILE A 9 23.85 2.96 9.51
CA ILE A 9 23.15 1.69 9.73
C ILE A 9 23.01 1.04 8.35
N LEU A 10 24.00 0.24 7.98
CA LEU A 10 23.96 -0.56 6.77
C LEU A 10 23.37 -1.93 7.11
N PRO A 11 22.25 -2.33 6.50
CA PRO A 11 21.70 -3.65 6.74
C PRO A 11 22.66 -4.73 6.23
N THR A 12 22.80 -5.79 7.01
CA THR A 12 23.47 -7.03 6.59
C THR A 12 22.77 -7.64 5.38
N THR A 13 23.44 -8.55 4.68
CA THR A 13 22.86 -9.25 3.52
C THR A 13 21.53 -9.93 3.86
N ASN A 14 21.42 -10.59 5.01
CA ASN A 14 20.19 -11.25 5.45
C ASN A 14 19.06 -10.25 5.74
N GLN A 15 19.39 -9.11 6.35
CA GLN A 15 18.41 -8.03 6.56
C GLN A 15 17.90 -7.47 5.23
N LYS A 16 18.79 -7.25 4.24
CA LYS A 16 18.39 -6.78 2.90
C LYS A 16 17.43 -7.76 2.21
N ILE A 17 17.72 -9.06 2.28
CA ILE A 17 16.84 -10.10 1.71
C ILE A 17 15.45 -10.05 2.36
N THR A 18 15.41 -9.92 3.69
CA THR A 18 14.16 -9.85 4.45
C THR A 18 13.35 -8.61 4.07
N LEU A 19 13.98 -7.43 4.04
CA LEU A 19 13.35 -6.17 3.65
C LEU A 19 12.82 -6.22 2.22
N ASN A 20 13.59 -6.78 1.28
CA ASN A 20 13.15 -6.95 -0.11
C ASN A 20 11.95 -7.88 -0.24
N ARG A 21 11.90 -8.96 0.56
CA ARG A 21 10.75 -9.86 0.62
C ARG A 21 9.51 -9.12 1.11
N TRP A 22 9.62 -8.37 2.21
CA TRP A 22 8.51 -7.59 2.74
C TRP A 22 8.03 -6.53 1.74
N LEU A 23 8.95 -5.80 1.12
CA LEU A 23 8.63 -4.80 0.11
C LEU A 23 7.82 -5.40 -1.05
N ARG A 24 8.21 -6.59 -1.52
CA ARG A 24 7.48 -7.31 -2.58
C ARG A 24 6.06 -7.67 -2.15
N VAL A 25 5.89 -8.18 -0.93
CA VAL A 25 4.58 -8.54 -0.38
C VAL A 25 3.68 -7.30 -0.23
N CYS A 26 4.21 -6.22 0.36
CA CYS A 26 3.46 -4.98 0.54
C CYS A 26 3.02 -4.38 -0.79
N ARG A 27 3.90 -4.34 -1.80
CA ARG A 27 3.56 -3.83 -3.14
C ARG A 27 2.46 -4.64 -3.80
N PHE A 28 2.53 -5.97 -3.71
CA PHE A 28 1.50 -6.84 -4.25
C PHE A 28 0.13 -6.56 -3.61
N TRP A 29 0.08 -6.56 -2.27
CA TRP A 29 -1.18 -6.34 -1.54
C TRP A 29 -1.74 -4.95 -1.77
N PHE A 30 -0.89 -3.93 -1.76
CA PHE A 30 -1.31 -2.55 -2.04
C PHE A 30 -1.96 -2.44 -3.41
N ASN A 31 -1.29 -2.94 -4.46
CA ASN A 31 -1.82 -2.87 -5.82
C ASN A 31 -3.10 -3.68 -5.97
N ARG A 32 -3.19 -4.86 -5.35
CA ARG A 32 -4.39 -5.69 -5.36
C ARG A 32 -5.58 -4.97 -4.71
N GLN A 33 -5.41 -4.46 -3.49
CA GLN A 33 -6.47 -3.76 -2.76
C GLN A 33 -6.92 -2.50 -3.49
N LEU A 34 -5.98 -1.77 -4.09
CA LEU A 34 -6.32 -0.61 -4.92
C LEU A 34 -7.17 -0.99 -6.13
N GLY A 35 -6.83 -2.09 -6.80
CA GLY A 35 -7.61 -2.64 -7.91
C GLY A 35 -9.02 -3.08 -7.47
N GLU A 36 -9.13 -3.83 -6.38
CA GLU A 36 -10.41 -4.25 -5.81
C GLU A 36 -11.29 -3.04 -5.45
N ARG A 37 -10.70 -1.98 -4.89
CA ARG A 37 -11.42 -0.74 -4.57
C ARG A 37 -11.94 -0.03 -5.82
N PHE A 38 -11.12 0.09 -6.87
CA PHE A 38 -11.56 0.70 -8.12
C PHE A 38 -12.64 -0.13 -8.82
N GLN A 39 -12.49 -1.45 -8.82
CA GLN A 39 -13.51 -2.34 -9.36
C GLN A 39 -14.83 -2.21 -8.61
N TRP A 40 -14.79 -2.20 -7.27
CA TRP A 40 -15.99 -1.99 -6.46
C TRP A 40 -16.64 -0.64 -6.78
N TRP A 41 -15.87 0.44 -6.85
CA TRP A 41 -16.38 1.76 -7.21
C TRP A 41 -17.06 1.76 -8.58
N GLU A 42 -16.43 1.17 -9.60
CA GLU A 42 -16.99 1.14 -10.95
C GLU A 42 -18.28 0.31 -11.03
N GLN A 43 -18.36 -0.78 -10.27
CA GLN A 43 -19.54 -1.66 -10.25
C GLN A 43 -20.69 -1.14 -9.40
N ASN A 44 -20.41 -0.36 -8.36
CA ASN A 44 -21.40 0.09 -7.39
C ASN A 44 -21.73 1.59 -7.50
N ARG A 45 -21.01 2.33 -8.36
CA ARG A 45 -21.37 3.72 -8.64
C ARG A 45 -22.69 3.76 -9.42
N CYS A 46 -23.59 4.59 -8.92
CA CYS A 46 -24.77 5.05 -9.63
C CYS A 46 -24.49 6.45 -10.18
N ALA A 47 -25.26 6.91 -11.16
CA ALA A 47 -25.30 8.34 -11.42
C ALA A 47 -25.90 9.06 -10.20
N VAL A 48 -25.43 10.28 -9.91
CA VAL A 48 -25.82 11.05 -8.71
C VAL A 48 -27.34 11.26 -8.64
N ASN A 49 -28.01 11.32 -9.80
CA ASN A 49 -29.45 11.43 -9.97
C ASN A 49 -30.19 10.09 -9.97
N SER A 50 -29.51 8.96 -9.77
CA SER A 50 -30.05 7.61 -9.92
C SER A 50 -29.82 6.71 -8.71
N CYS A 51 -29.07 7.15 -7.69
CA CYS A 51 -28.99 6.37 -6.45
C CYS A 51 -30.29 6.52 -5.66
N PRO A 52 -30.99 5.42 -5.34
CA PRO A 52 -32.08 5.49 -4.38
C PRO A 52 -31.50 5.89 -3.02
N LEU A 53 -32.02 6.97 -2.42
CA LEU A 53 -31.70 7.42 -1.06
C LEU A 53 -32.26 6.48 0.03
N ILE A 54 -32.31 5.17 -0.25
CA ILE A 54 -32.80 4.19 0.70
C ILE A 54 -31.63 3.81 1.61
N CYS A 55 -31.46 4.61 2.66
CA CYS A 55 -30.60 4.29 3.79
C CYS A 55 -31.39 3.39 4.74
N HIS A 56 -31.05 2.11 4.81
CA HIS A 56 -31.48 1.23 5.88
C HIS A 56 -30.50 1.42 7.05
N LEU A 57 -30.78 2.41 7.89
CA LEU A 57 -30.11 2.60 9.19
C LEU A 57 -30.56 1.51 10.17
#